data_AF-A0A3N5YQR1-F1
#
_entry.id   AF-A0A3N5YQR1-F1
#
_cell.length_a   1.000
_cell.length_b   1.000
_cell.length_c   1.000
_cell.angle_alpha   90.00
_cell.angle_beta   90.00
_cell.angle_gamma   90.00
#
_symmetry.space_group_name_H-M   'P 1'
#
loop_
_entity.id
_entity.type
_entity.pdbx_description
1 polymer ?
#
loop_
_entity_poly.entity_id
_entity_poly.type
_entity_poly.pdbx_seq_one_letter_code
_entity_poly.pdbx_strand_id
1 'polypeptide(L)'
;MQKASIIIISISLLAALLSGCDNAKELPPLTSEEIQIATDVGITPEEYQVIKHTQLYELSPRQTDQYLQVLHQLEPDLRERIGMIAEKNIGQPYDIYLLGEAPFEPYDAQPLFELSKSDCVVFAEHTYAMGLSDNWGDFFTTLQHIRYNQGEVSVVTRNHFTEYDWNINNRWLVEDITDIAGADTMGHYKLTVNKERFFAKQFGIDVPVDEVTIDEVYVANAHVDQVAQHLSTGDLVNFVRGKGEHAWVGHVGVIKVEEDGTVNVIHSAEPAVRKEGLIALAKEFNETAAEREAEGKSATLGFKFLRLREQPISNLAEKFDGAIPPIVMRGRKHTYLTQQQVEDKLSNM
;
A
#
# COMPACT_ATOMS: atom_id res chain seq x y z
N MET A 1 25.39 -68.45 34.22
CA MET A 1 24.41 -69.06 33.30
C MET A 1 23.14 -68.23 33.32
N GLN A 2 22.98 -67.31 32.37
CA GLN A 2 21.68 -66.75 31.98
C GLN A 2 21.84 -66.23 30.55
N LYS A 3 21.05 -66.80 29.64
CA LYS A 3 21.10 -66.55 28.20
C LYS A 3 20.45 -65.20 27.90
N ALA A 4 21.16 -64.35 27.15
CA ALA A 4 20.57 -63.20 26.47
C ALA A 4 19.89 -63.69 25.19
N SER A 5 18.58 -63.52 25.08
CA SER A 5 17.82 -63.79 23.86
C SER A 5 17.81 -62.53 22.99
N ILE A 6 18.40 -62.66 21.81
CA ILE A 6 18.31 -61.72 20.71
C ILE A 6 16.92 -61.87 20.07
N ILE A 7 16.17 -60.78 19.99
CA ILE A 7 14.96 -60.69 19.16
C ILE A 7 15.28 -59.70 18.04
N ILE A 8 15.53 -60.25 16.85
CA ILE A 8 15.57 -59.52 15.58
C ILE A 8 14.12 -59.44 15.10
N ILE A 9 13.55 -58.24 15.04
CA ILE A 9 12.31 -57.99 14.31
C ILE A 9 12.68 -57.19 13.06
N SER A 10 12.62 -57.90 11.94
CA SER A 10 12.72 -57.38 10.58
C SER A 10 11.66 -56.29 10.34
N ILE A 11 12.11 -55.09 9.98
CA ILE A 11 11.24 -54.05 9.42
C ILE A 11 11.33 -54.17 7.90
N SER A 12 10.28 -54.68 7.26
CA SER A 12 10.10 -54.62 5.82
C SER A 12 8.60 -54.59 5.48
N LEU A 13 8.28 -53.70 4.52
CA LEU A 13 6.98 -53.37 3.91
C LEU A 13 6.07 -52.47 4.77
N LEU A 14 5.54 -51.36 4.26
CA LEU A 14 4.99 -51.18 2.92
C LEU A 14 5.07 -49.71 2.47
N ALA A 15 5.66 -49.49 1.30
CA ALA A 15 5.63 -48.23 0.58
C ALA A 15 4.21 -47.94 0.08
N ALA A 16 3.70 -46.74 0.35
CA ALA A 16 2.53 -46.20 -0.32
C ALA A 16 2.63 -44.67 -0.39
N LEU A 17 2.37 -44.14 -1.59
CA LEU A 17 2.17 -42.72 -1.95
C LEU A 17 3.43 -41.90 -2.29
N LEU A 18 4.11 -42.29 -3.37
CA LEU A 18 4.77 -41.35 -4.29
C LEU A 18 4.05 -41.47 -5.63
N SER A 19 2.94 -40.74 -5.78
CA SER A 19 2.17 -40.67 -7.02
C SER A 19 1.49 -39.30 -7.08
N GLY A 20 2.33 -38.27 -7.23
CA GLY A 20 1.93 -36.88 -7.34
C GLY A 20 3.05 -36.01 -7.86
N CYS A 21 3.88 -36.54 -8.77
CA CYS A 21 4.80 -35.74 -9.56
C CYS A 21 4.24 -35.75 -10.98
N ASP A 22 3.29 -34.86 -11.28
CA ASP A 22 2.94 -34.55 -12.66
C ASP A 22 2.63 -33.05 -12.77
N ASN A 23 3.46 -32.38 -13.56
CA ASN A 23 3.45 -30.95 -13.91
C ASN A 23 3.90 -29.94 -12.85
N ALA A 24 5.14 -30.05 -12.35
CA ALA A 24 5.87 -28.82 -12.04
C ALA A 24 6.15 -28.13 -13.39
N LYS A 25 5.35 -27.13 -13.74
CA LYS A 25 5.57 -26.30 -14.93
C LYS A 25 6.98 -25.70 -14.79
N GLU A 26 7.88 -26.07 -15.69
CA GLU A 26 9.26 -25.57 -15.68
C GLU A 26 9.21 -24.04 -15.73
N LEU A 27 9.86 -23.40 -14.76
CA LEU A 27 9.87 -21.94 -14.67
C LEU A 27 10.63 -21.36 -15.88
N PRO A 28 10.16 -20.26 -16.49
CA PRO A 28 10.88 -19.60 -17.57
C PRO A 28 12.34 -19.34 -17.20
N PRO A 29 13.31 -19.60 -18.10
CA PRO A 29 14.73 -19.40 -17.78
C PRO A 29 15.05 -17.92 -17.57
N LEU A 30 16.06 -17.63 -16.74
CA LEU A 30 16.63 -16.29 -16.62
C LEU A 30 17.30 -15.85 -17.93
N THR A 31 17.22 -14.55 -18.23
CA THR A 31 18.02 -13.94 -19.30
C THR A 31 19.49 -13.85 -18.88
N SER A 32 20.39 -13.68 -19.86
CA SER A 32 21.82 -13.47 -19.56
C SER A 32 22.07 -12.20 -18.74
N GLU A 33 21.25 -11.17 -18.93
CA GLU A 33 21.32 -9.92 -18.17
C GLU A 33 20.88 -10.12 -16.71
N GLU A 34 19.78 -10.84 -16.48
CA GLU A 34 19.31 -11.19 -15.14
C GLU A 34 20.35 -12.02 -14.37
N ILE A 35 20.97 -13.00 -15.04
CA ILE A 35 22.04 -13.81 -14.45
C ILE A 35 23.23 -12.94 -14.05
N GLN A 36 23.63 -12.01 -14.93
CA GLN A 36 24.77 -11.13 -14.69
C GLN A 36 24.49 -10.22 -13.49
N ILE A 37 23.36 -9.50 -13.49
CA ILE A 37 22.99 -8.57 -12.42
C ILE A 37 22.84 -9.31 -11.08
N ALA A 38 22.15 -10.45 -11.06
CA ALA A 38 22.01 -11.26 -9.84
C ALA A 38 23.38 -11.67 -9.29
N THR A 39 24.30 -12.10 -10.15
CA THR A 39 25.66 -12.47 -9.76
C THR A 39 26.45 -11.27 -9.22
N ASP A 40 26.31 -10.09 -9.84
CA ASP A 40 27.01 -8.87 -9.43
C ASP A 40 26.59 -8.40 -8.03
N VAL A 41 25.35 -8.66 -7.62
CA VAL A 41 24.86 -8.41 -6.25
C VAL A 41 24.98 -9.62 -5.32
N GLY A 42 25.68 -10.68 -5.75
CA GLY A 42 26.01 -11.84 -4.92
C GLY A 42 24.87 -12.85 -4.71
N ILE A 43 23.91 -12.91 -5.64
CA ILE A 43 22.81 -13.89 -5.66
C ILE A 43 23.12 -14.94 -6.74
N THR A 44 22.99 -16.24 -6.43
CA THR A 44 23.22 -17.25 -7.48
C THR A 44 22.05 -17.28 -8.48
N PRO A 45 22.28 -17.71 -9.74
CA PRO A 45 21.21 -17.84 -10.72
C PRO A 45 20.07 -18.73 -10.26
N GLU A 46 20.36 -19.80 -9.51
CA GLU A 46 19.34 -20.71 -8.97
C GLU A 46 18.50 -20.05 -7.87
N GLU A 47 19.14 -19.27 -6.99
CA GLU A 47 18.44 -18.49 -5.97
C GLU A 47 17.54 -17.43 -6.62
N TYR A 48 18.07 -16.66 -7.58
CA TYR A 48 17.30 -15.62 -8.26
C TYR A 48 16.16 -16.21 -9.10
N GLN A 49 16.35 -17.37 -9.72
CA GLN A 49 15.29 -18.08 -10.44
C GLN A 49 14.09 -18.37 -9.54
N VAL A 50 14.30 -18.74 -8.28
CA VAL A 50 13.22 -18.91 -7.31
C VAL A 50 12.59 -17.57 -6.97
N ILE A 51 13.40 -16.57 -6.59
CA ILE A 51 12.92 -15.24 -6.17
C ILE A 51 12.09 -14.55 -7.26
N LYS A 52 12.56 -14.57 -8.51
CA LYS A 52 11.88 -13.95 -9.66
C LYS A 52 10.48 -14.49 -9.86
N HIS A 53 10.28 -15.80 -9.65
CA HIS A 53 9.03 -16.49 -9.97
C HIS A 53 8.10 -16.67 -8.76
N THR A 54 8.58 -16.47 -7.53
CA THR A 54 7.74 -16.42 -6.33
C THR A 54 6.98 -15.08 -6.27
N GLN A 55 5.73 -15.09 -5.81
CA GLN A 55 4.96 -13.86 -5.66
C GLN A 55 5.58 -12.96 -4.58
N LEU A 56 5.47 -11.64 -4.73
CA LEU A 56 6.16 -10.71 -3.82
C LEU A 56 5.70 -10.89 -2.36
N TYR A 57 4.41 -11.12 -2.17
CA TYR A 57 3.79 -11.37 -0.86
C TYR A 57 4.13 -12.73 -0.24
N GLU A 58 4.86 -13.59 -0.96
CA GLU A 58 5.36 -14.88 -0.45
C GLU A 58 6.87 -14.82 -0.14
N LEU A 59 7.55 -13.73 -0.51
CA LEU A 59 8.96 -13.55 -0.22
C LEU A 59 9.20 -13.24 1.26
N SER A 60 10.29 -13.79 1.80
CA SER A 60 10.83 -13.31 3.07
C SER A 60 11.43 -11.90 2.92
N PRO A 61 11.68 -11.17 4.02
CA PRO A 61 12.42 -9.91 3.98
C PRO A 61 13.76 -9.99 3.24
N ARG A 62 14.52 -11.09 3.45
CA ARG A 62 15.79 -11.31 2.76
C ARG A 62 15.61 -11.53 1.26
N GLN A 63 14.59 -12.27 0.85
CA GLN A 63 14.34 -12.47 -0.58
C GLN A 63 13.78 -11.21 -1.24
N THR A 64 13.03 -10.40 -0.50
CA THR A 64 12.57 -9.09 -0.94
C THR A 64 13.76 -8.16 -1.16
N ASP A 65 14.70 -8.10 -0.21
CA ASP A 65 15.98 -7.39 -0.36
C ASP A 65 16.69 -7.76 -1.68
N GLN A 66 16.89 -9.07 -1.88
CA GLN A 66 17.53 -9.62 -3.08
C GLN A 66 16.76 -9.32 -4.36
N TYR A 67 15.42 -9.37 -4.32
CA TYR A 67 14.58 -9.02 -5.46
C TYR A 67 14.73 -7.55 -5.85
N LEU A 68 14.71 -6.63 -4.87
CA LEU A 68 14.82 -5.19 -5.11
C LEU A 68 16.19 -4.80 -5.68
N GLN A 69 17.27 -5.40 -5.20
CA GLN A 69 18.63 -5.12 -5.70
C GLN A 69 18.75 -5.43 -7.20
N VAL A 70 18.16 -6.53 -7.64
CA VAL A 70 18.16 -6.92 -9.06
C VAL A 70 17.17 -6.08 -9.87
N LEU A 71 15.95 -5.89 -9.37
CA LEU A 71 14.91 -5.12 -10.06
C LEU A 71 15.37 -3.67 -10.32
N HIS A 72 16.03 -3.03 -9.35
CA HIS A 72 16.45 -1.64 -9.50
C HIS A 72 17.53 -1.45 -10.58
N GLN A 73 18.37 -2.47 -10.82
CA GLN A 73 19.36 -2.43 -11.90
C GLN A 73 18.74 -2.78 -13.27
N LEU A 74 17.80 -3.73 -13.29
CA LEU A 74 17.11 -4.14 -14.52
C LEU A 74 16.18 -3.06 -15.06
N GLU A 75 15.45 -2.37 -14.19
CA GLU A 75 14.48 -1.35 -14.57
C GLU A 75 14.82 -0.03 -13.89
N PRO A 76 15.59 0.87 -14.52
CA PRO A 76 15.92 2.17 -13.94
C PRO A 76 14.73 3.12 -13.89
N ASP A 77 13.70 2.95 -14.74
CA ASP A 77 12.51 3.79 -14.73
C ASP A 77 11.67 3.52 -13.48
N LEU A 78 11.42 4.56 -12.70
CA LEU A 78 10.66 4.44 -11.45
C LEU A 78 9.20 4.03 -11.69
N ARG A 79 8.57 4.57 -12.73
CA ARG A 79 7.15 4.29 -13.02
C ARG A 79 6.99 2.85 -13.47
N GLU A 80 7.87 2.35 -14.34
CA GLU A 80 7.83 0.95 -14.77
C GLU A 80 8.13 0.00 -13.62
N ARG A 81 9.12 0.30 -12.75
CA ARG A 81 9.33 -0.50 -11.53
C ARG A 81 8.11 -0.58 -10.64
N ILE A 82 7.46 0.55 -10.38
CA ILE A 82 6.23 0.61 -9.57
C ILE A 82 5.13 -0.24 -10.22
N GLY A 83 4.98 -0.17 -11.54
CA GLY A 83 4.08 -1.01 -12.30
C GLY A 83 4.38 -2.51 -12.11
N MET A 84 5.64 -2.90 -12.25
CA MET A 84 6.08 -4.30 -12.08
C MET A 84 5.82 -4.80 -10.65
N ILE A 85 6.10 -3.99 -9.63
CA ILE A 85 5.86 -4.33 -8.22
C ILE A 85 4.36 -4.45 -7.94
N ALA A 86 3.55 -3.52 -8.46
CA ALA A 86 2.10 -3.57 -8.32
C ALA A 86 1.52 -4.86 -8.94
N GLU A 87 1.96 -5.21 -10.15
CA GLU A 87 1.52 -6.44 -10.83
C GLU A 87 1.99 -7.72 -10.13
N LYS A 88 3.21 -7.74 -9.59
CA LYS A 88 3.75 -8.87 -8.81
C LYS A 88 3.07 -9.07 -7.45
N ASN A 89 2.20 -8.15 -7.04
CA ASN A 89 1.36 -8.29 -5.86
C ASN A 89 -0.07 -8.72 -6.17
N ILE A 90 -0.48 -8.87 -7.44
CA ILE A 90 -1.81 -9.38 -7.78
C ILE A 90 -1.99 -10.78 -7.15
N GLY A 91 -3.08 -10.94 -6.39
CA GLY A 91 -3.34 -12.14 -5.59
C GLY A 91 -2.92 -12.05 -4.12
N GLN A 92 -2.22 -11.00 -3.70
CA GLN A 92 -1.92 -10.75 -2.29
C GLN A 92 -3.22 -10.68 -1.48
N PRO A 93 -3.41 -11.52 -0.44
CA PRO A 93 -4.60 -11.53 0.38
C PRO A 93 -4.95 -10.17 0.99
N TYR A 94 -6.25 -9.85 1.00
CA TYR A 94 -6.75 -8.66 1.67
C TYR A 94 -6.92 -8.90 3.18
N ASP A 95 -6.48 -7.95 3.99
CA ASP A 95 -6.80 -7.87 5.42
C ASP A 95 -6.84 -6.39 5.83
N ILE A 96 -7.62 -6.03 6.84
CA ILE A 96 -7.77 -4.64 7.31
C ILE A 96 -7.21 -4.49 8.72
N TYR A 97 -6.67 -3.31 9.06
CA TYR A 97 -6.06 -3.03 10.37
C TYR A 97 -4.84 -3.93 10.67
N LEU A 98 -3.98 -4.10 9.66
CA LEU A 98 -2.86 -5.04 9.71
C LEU A 98 -1.51 -4.39 10.08
N LEU A 99 -1.43 -3.06 10.18
CA LEU A 99 -0.23 -2.32 10.56
C LEU A 99 -0.49 -1.38 11.73
N GLY A 100 0.52 -1.20 12.58
CA GLY A 100 0.48 -0.45 13.83
C GLY A 100 1.87 0.03 14.23
N GLU A 101 2.04 0.41 15.50
CA GLU A 101 3.28 1.02 16.00
C GLU A 101 4.07 0.09 16.94
N ALA A 102 3.74 -1.21 16.99
CA ALA A 102 4.44 -2.15 17.84
C ALA A 102 5.91 -2.35 17.40
N PRO A 103 6.85 -2.55 18.35
CA PRO A 103 6.68 -2.53 19.80
C PRO A 103 6.88 -1.14 20.43
N PHE A 104 6.90 -0.06 19.63
CA PHE A 104 7.34 1.26 20.05
C PHE A 104 6.25 2.04 20.80
N GLU A 105 4.99 1.86 20.42
CA GLU A 105 3.86 2.44 21.14
C GLU A 105 2.82 1.40 21.58
N PRO A 106 2.11 1.66 22.70
CA PRO A 106 1.12 0.74 23.25
C PRO A 106 -0.30 0.87 22.64
N TYR A 107 -0.50 1.73 21.64
CA TYR A 107 -1.84 2.07 21.13
C TYR A 107 -2.33 1.11 20.04
N ASP A 108 -1.42 0.61 19.21
CA ASP A 108 -1.70 -0.29 18.09
C ASP A 108 -0.64 -1.39 18.05
N ALA A 109 -1.05 -2.63 18.35
CA ALA A 109 -0.15 -3.76 18.54
C ALA A 109 0.33 -4.41 17.22
N GLN A 110 -0.13 -3.90 16.09
CA GLN A 110 0.22 -4.41 14.77
C GLN A 110 1.65 -3.99 14.36
N PRO A 111 2.30 -4.74 13.44
CA PRO A 111 3.67 -4.47 13.02
C PRO A 111 3.79 -3.20 12.15
N LEU A 112 5.02 -2.73 11.93
CA LEU A 112 5.29 -1.58 11.06
C LEU A 112 5.27 -1.92 9.56
N PHE A 113 5.35 -3.20 9.20
CA PHE A 113 5.29 -3.67 7.82
C PHE A 113 4.59 -5.03 7.76
N GLU A 114 4.07 -5.39 6.58
CA GLU A 114 3.46 -6.70 6.32
C GLU A 114 3.54 -6.98 4.82
N LEU A 115 4.19 -8.09 4.46
CA LEU A 115 4.34 -8.49 3.07
C LEU A 115 3.23 -9.43 2.62
N SER A 116 2.71 -10.27 3.53
CA SER A 116 1.85 -11.39 3.14
C SER A 116 0.41 -11.01 2.83
N LYS A 117 -0.01 -9.81 3.23
CA LYS A 117 -1.39 -9.32 3.12
C LYS A 117 -1.39 -7.79 3.11
N SER A 118 -2.47 -7.20 2.60
CA SER A 118 -2.58 -5.74 2.55
C SER A 118 -4.04 -5.27 2.60
N ASP A 119 -4.25 -4.05 3.10
CA ASP A 119 -5.38 -3.22 2.71
C ASP A 119 -4.94 -2.28 1.58
N CYS A 120 -5.85 -1.42 1.12
CA CYS A 120 -5.58 -0.52 0.01
C CYS A 120 -4.42 0.44 0.25
N VAL A 121 -4.28 0.96 1.47
CA VAL A 121 -3.21 1.92 1.81
C VAL A 121 -1.90 1.17 1.96
N VAL A 122 -1.87 0.06 2.69
CA VAL A 122 -0.67 -0.78 2.85
C VAL A 122 -0.12 -1.19 1.50
N PHE A 123 -0.97 -1.65 0.58
CA PHE A 123 -0.58 -2.03 -0.78
C PHE A 123 0.12 -0.87 -1.50
N ALA A 124 -0.51 0.32 -1.51
CA ALA A 124 0.05 1.48 -2.20
C ALA A 124 1.39 1.91 -1.56
N GLU A 125 1.44 2.04 -0.23
CA GLU A 125 2.65 2.44 0.50
C GLU A 125 3.81 1.47 0.29
N HIS A 126 3.56 0.15 0.36
CA HIS A 126 4.60 -0.86 0.12
C HIS A 126 5.06 -0.83 -1.33
N THR A 127 4.15 -0.70 -2.29
CA THR A 127 4.48 -0.60 -3.72
C THR A 127 5.41 0.59 -3.98
N TYR A 128 5.09 1.78 -3.46
CA TYR A 128 5.94 2.96 -3.61
C TYR A 128 7.28 2.82 -2.88
N ALA A 129 7.27 2.35 -1.63
CA ALA A 129 8.50 2.18 -0.86
C ALA A 129 9.48 1.21 -1.54
N MET A 130 8.98 0.09 -2.06
CA MET A 130 9.77 -0.87 -2.83
C MET A 130 10.24 -0.29 -4.16
N GLY A 131 9.40 0.45 -4.88
CA GLY A 131 9.79 1.09 -6.14
C GLY A 131 10.89 2.14 -5.97
N LEU A 132 10.97 2.78 -4.82
CA LEU A 132 11.95 3.82 -4.49
C LEU A 132 13.25 3.28 -3.89
N SER A 133 13.33 1.99 -3.57
CA SER A 133 14.42 1.41 -2.76
C SER A 133 15.05 0.21 -3.46
N ASP A 134 16.37 0.07 -3.39
CA ASP A 134 17.09 -1.09 -3.93
C ASP A 134 17.39 -2.17 -2.88
N ASN A 135 17.07 -1.94 -1.60
CA ASN A 135 17.37 -2.88 -0.52
C ASN A 135 16.32 -2.78 0.59
N TRP A 136 16.36 -3.75 1.52
CA TRP A 136 15.40 -3.85 2.63
C TRP A 136 15.47 -2.67 3.60
N GLY A 137 16.68 -2.19 3.91
CA GLY A 137 16.87 -1.10 4.86
C GLY A 137 16.26 0.21 4.35
N ASP A 138 16.48 0.50 3.07
CA ASP A 138 15.94 1.68 2.41
C ASP A 138 14.44 1.52 2.14
N PHE A 139 13.96 0.32 1.80
CA PHE A 139 12.53 0.02 1.71
C PHE A 139 11.83 0.36 3.03
N PHE A 140 12.34 -0.18 4.14
CA PHE A 140 11.74 0.04 5.45
C PHE A 140 11.79 1.53 5.82
N THR A 141 12.92 2.19 5.62
CA THR A 141 13.08 3.64 5.90
C THR A 141 12.10 4.48 5.07
N THR A 142 12.00 4.21 3.76
CA THR A 142 11.10 4.92 2.85
C THR A 142 9.63 4.68 3.22
N LEU A 143 9.26 3.44 3.56
CA LEU A 143 7.92 3.11 4.03
C LEU A 143 7.52 3.97 5.24
N GLN A 144 8.42 4.12 6.22
CA GLN A 144 8.14 4.95 7.39
C GLN A 144 8.01 6.45 7.04
N HIS A 145 8.78 6.96 6.07
CA HIS A 145 8.64 8.35 5.59
C HIS A 145 7.35 8.59 4.78
N ILE A 146 6.80 7.55 4.15
CA ILE A 146 5.49 7.60 3.51
C ILE A 146 4.36 7.57 4.55
N ARG A 147 4.46 6.66 5.53
CA ARG A 147 3.40 6.34 6.47
C ARG A 147 3.26 7.35 7.61
N TYR A 148 4.37 7.97 8.04
CA TYR A 148 4.40 8.87 9.18
C TYR A 148 4.91 10.25 8.79
N ASN A 149 4.24 11.29 9.28
CA ASN A 149 4.73 12.65 9.16
C ASN A 149 6.12 12.77 9.80
N GLN A 150 7.02 13.42 9.07
CA GLN A 150 8.43 13.58 9.42
C GLN A 150 9.23 12.26 9.63
N GLY A 151 8.70 11.10 9.23
CA GLY A 151 9.32 9.81 9.51
C GLY A 151 9.38 9.48 11.01
N GLU A 152 8.52 10.09 11.83
CA GLU A 152 8.43 9.80 13.26
C GLU A 152 7.37 8.71 13.48
N VAL A 153 7.75 7.53 13.96
CA VAL A 153 6.81 6.43 14.23
C VAL A 153 6.03 6.73 15.50
N SER A 154 4.76 7.12 15.33
CA SER A 154 3.77 7.30 16.39
C SER A 154 2.36 7.26 15.78
N VAL A 155 1.38 6.83 16.56
CA VAL A 155 -0.03 6.85 16.17
C VAL A 155 -0.47 8.27 15.82
N VAL A 156 0.07 9.31 16.45
CA VAL A 156 -0.36 10.71 16.19
C VAL A 156 0.26 11.29 14.91
N THR A 157 1.43 10.79 14.50
CA THR A 157 2.12 11.19 13.27
C THR A 157 1.79 10.29 12.09
N ARG A 158 1.14 9.13 12.31
CA ARG A 158 0.63 8.29 11.22
C ARG A 158 -0.36 9.08 10.36
N ASN A 159 -0.23 8.93 9.05
CA ASN A 159 -1.13 9.57 8.09
C ASN A 159 -2.49 8.84 8.08
N HIS A 160 -3.44 9.26 8.92
CA HIS A 160 -4.75 8.60 9.06
C HIS A 160 -5.79 9.12 8.05
N PHE A 161 -5.76 10.42 7.77
CA PHE A 161 -6.69 11.04 6.83
C PHE A 161 -6.02 11.14 5.47
N THR A 162 -6.51 10.44 4.45
CA THR A 162 -5.84 10.42 3.13
C THR A 162 -5.71 11.82 2.55
N GLU A 163 -6.76 12.63 2.62
CA GLU A 163 -6.76 13.99 2.08
C GLU A 163 -5.88 14.95 2.90
N TYR A 164 -6.08 14.97 4.21
CA TYR A 164 -5.46 15.97 5.09
C TYR A 164 -4.04 15.59 5.56
N ASP A 165 -3.79 14.30 5.78
CA ASP A 165 -2.47 13.82 6.19
C ASP A 165 -1.68 13.27 5.01
N TRP A 166 -2.14 12.18 4.40
CA TRP A 166 -1.33 11.40 3.47
C TRP A 166 -0.94 12.21 2.23
N ASN A 167 -1.92 12.79 1.52
CA ASN A 167 -1.69 13.58 0.31
C ASN A 167 -0.80 14.79 0.57
N ILE A 168 -0.95 15.46 1.73
CA ILE A 168 -0.19 16.66 2.09
C ILE A 168 1.24 16.29 2.50
N ASN A 169 1.40 15.31 3.40
CA ASN A 169 2.70 14.92 3.93
C ASN A 169 3.56 14.19 2.88
N ASN A 170 2.93 13.61 1.85
CA ASN A 170 3.59 12.94 0.72
C ASN A 170 3.67 13.78 -0.56
N ARG A 171 3.60 15.12 -0.49
CA ARG A 171 3.84 16.01 -1.64
C ARG A 171 5.25 15.92 -2.25
N TRP A 172 6.19 15.35 -1.49
CA TRP A 172 7.53 14.99 -1.97
C TRP A 172 7.48 13.81 -2.95
N LEU A 173 6.52 12.91 -2.77
CA LEU A 173 6.32 11.70 -3.58
C LEU A 173 5.37 11.94 -4.75
N VAL A 174 4.22 12.56 -4.48
CA VAL A 174 3.16 12.78 -5.47
C VAL A 174 2.74 14.24 -5.59
N GLU A 175 2.14 14.60 -6.72
CA GLU A 175 1.49 15.89 -6.96
C GLU A 175 0.06 15.71 -7.44
N ASP A 176 -0.82 16.63 -7.05
CA ASP A 176 -2.23 16.57 -7.46
C ASP A 176 -2.38 17.00 -8.92
N ILE A 177 -2.95 16.14 -9.75
CA ILE A 177 -3.23 16.38 -11.18
C ILE A 177 -4.72 16.24 -11.50
N THR A 178 -5.58 16.32 -10.48
CA THR A 178 -7.02 16.05 -10.64
C THR A 178 -7.70 17.03 -11.60
N ASP A 179 -7.15 18.23 -11.78
CA ASP A 179 -7.64 19.27 -12.68
C ASP A 179 -7.07 19.18 -14.11
N ILE A 180 -6.33 18.13 -14.45
CA ILE A 180 -5.59 18.03 -15.73
C ILE A 180 -6.48 18.10 -16.98
N ALA A 181 -7.76 17.71 -16.88
CA ALA A 181 -8.75 17.81 -17.96
C ALA A 181 -9.67 19.05 -17.86
N GLY A 182 -9.40 19.96 -16.94
CA GLY A 182 -10.14 21.21 -16.74
C GLY A 182 -11.25 21.12 -15.69
N ALA A 183 -11.67 22.28 -15.18
CA ALA A 183 -12.60 22.40 -14.06
C ALA A 183 -13.99 21.78 -14.32
N ASP A 184 -14.41 21.69 -15.59
CA ASP A 184 -15.73 21.16 -15.96
C ASP A 184 -15.87 19.65 -15.70
N THR A 185 -14.75 18.92 -15.51
CA THR A 185 -14.78 17.48 -15.17
C THR A 185 -14.89 17.23 -13.66
N MET A 186 -14.86 18.28 -12.84
CA MET A 186 -14.59 18.18 -11.41
C MET A 186 -15.85 18.32 -10.55
N GLY A 187 -15.99 17.45 -9.56
CA GLY A 187 -16.85 17.63 -8.40
C GLY A 187 -16.08 18.23 -7.22
N HIS A 188 -16.80 18.95 -6.36
CA HIS A 188 -16.25 19.56 -5.15
C HIS A 188 -16.93 19.01 -3.90
N TYR A 189 -16.17 18.88 -2.81
CA TYR A 189 -16.73 18.56 -1.50
C TYR A 189 -15.92 19.22 -0.39
N LYS A 190 -16.54 19.32 0.79
CA LYS A 190 -15.87 19.76 2.01
C LYS A 190 -15.66 18.57 2.93
N LEU A 191 -14.44 18.46 3.46
CA LEU A 191 -14.11 17.48 4.49
C LEU A 191 -13.75 18.23 5.78
N THR A 192 -14.44 17.92 6.87
CA THR A 192 -14.07 18.39 8.21
C THR A 192 -13.29 17.29 8.93
N VAL A 193 -12.01 17.54 9.19
CA VAL A 193 -11.13 16.66 9.97
C VAL A 193 -11.08 17.19 11.39
N ASN A 194 -11.44 16.35 12.36
CA ASN A 194 -11.29 16.64 13.79
C ASN A 194 -10.40 15.56 14.41
N LYS A 195 -9.10 15.86 14.53
CA LYS A 195 -8.11 14.91 15.05
C LYS A 195 -8.30 14.62 16.52
N GLU A 196 -8.60 15.63 17.33
CA GLU A 196 -8.86 15.45 18.77
C GLU A 196 -9.94 14.39 19.01
N ARG A 197 -11.09 14.54 18.33
CA ARG A 197 -12.19 13.60 18.40
C ARG A 197 -11.80 12.22 17.88
N PHE A 198 -11.09 12.16 16.76
CA PHE A 198 -10.62 10.90 16.18
C PHE A 198 -9.72 10.13 17.14
N PHE A 199 -8.69 10.77 17.68
CA PHE A 199 -7.72 10.14 18.57
C PHE A 199 -8.33 9.76 19.94
N ALA A 200 -9.21 10.61 20.47
CA ALA A 200 -9.96 10.28 21.68
C ALA A 200 -10.85 9.03 21.47
N LYS A 201 -11.55 8.95 20.33
CA LYS A 201 -12.45 7.84 20.01
C LYS A 201 -11.72 6.53 19.70
N GLN A 202 -10.69 6.59 18.86
CA GLN A 202 -10.05 5.38 18.31
C GLN A 202 -8.97 4.82 19.24
N PHE A 203 -8.22 5.69 19.91
CA PHE A 203 -7.05 5.31 20.69
C PHE A 203 -7.15 5.66 22.17
N GLY A 204 -8.18 6.42 22.57
CA GLY A 204 -8.33 6.86 23.96
C GLY A 204 -7.19 7.78 24.41
N ILE A 205 -6.62 8.57 23.50
CA ILE A 205 -5.50 9.47 23.79
C ILE A 205 -5.90 10.93 23.64
N ASP A 206 -5.26 11.77 24.43
CA ASP A 206 -5.41 13.22 24.34
C ASP A 206 -4.38 13.82 23.37
N VAL A 207 -4.88 14.61 22.43
CA VAL A 207 -4.07 15.39 21.48
C VAL A 207 -4.60 16.83 21.44
N PRO A 208 -3.78 17.82 21.01
CA PRO A 208 -4.27 19.18 20.83
C PRO A 208 -5.49 19.26 19.90
N VAL A 209 -6.35 20.24 20.17
CA VAL A 209 -7.50 20.56 19.31
C VAL A 209 -6.98 20.91 17.91
N ASP A 210 -7.40 20.14 16.92
CA ASP A 210 -7.10 20.37 15.51
C ASP A 210 -8.34 19.97 14.71
N GLU A 211 -9.22 20.96 14.52
CA GLU A 211 -10.40 20.86 13.65
C GLU A 211 -10.23 21.78 12.45
N VAL A 212 -10.18 21.19 11.26
CA VAL A 212 -9.97 21.90 10.01
C VAL A 212 -10.99 21.42 9.00
N THR A 213 -11.59 22.37 8.28
CA THR A 213 -12.38 22.06 7.09
C THR A 213 -11.56 22.39 5.85
N ILE A 214 -11.42 21.42 4.96
CA ILE A 214 -10.71 21.55 3.68
C ILE A 214 -11.70 21.42 2.52
N ASP A 215 -11.46 22.19 1.46
CA ASP A 215 -12.14 22.05 0.18
C ASP A 215 -11.35 21.08 -0.69
N GLU A 216 -12.02 20.05 -1.20
CA GLU A 216 -11.42 18.98 -2.00
C GLU A 216 -12.14 18.82 -3.33
N VAL A 217 -11.42 18.21 -4.27
CA VAL A 217 -11.86 18.03 -5.65
C VAL A 217 -11.64 16.60 -6.12
N TYR A 218 -12.46 16.17 -7.07
CA TYR A 218 -12.34 14.89 -7.73
C TYR A 218 -12.88 14.97 -9.16
N VAL A 219 -12.39 14.11 -10.04
CA VAL A 219 -12.96 13.87 -11.37
C VAL A 219 -14.21 13.03 -11.19
N ALA A 220 -15.38 13.55 -11.58
CA ALA A 220 -16.64 12.81 -11.47
C ALA A 220 -16.62 11.55 -12.35
N ASN A 221 -17.28 10.48 -11.93
CA ASN A 221 -17.29 9.20 -12.67
C ASN A 221 -17.62 9.35 -14.17
N ALA A 222 -18.54 10.26 -14.50
CA ALA A 222 -18.99 10.53 -15.87
C ALA A 222 -17.91 11.17 -16.78
N HIS A 223 -16.78 11.60 -16.22
CA HIS A 223 -15.72 12.33 -16.92
C HIS A 223 -14.35 11.65 -16.83
N VAL A 224 -14.28 10.43 -16.28
CA VAL A 224 -13.03 9.68 -16.12
C VAL A 224 -12.38 9.34 -17.47
N ASP A 225 -13.19 9.13 -18.52
CA ASP A 225 -12.73 8.91 -19.89
C ASP A 225 -11.89 10.09 -20.43
N GLN A 226 -12.24 11.32 -20.06
CA GLN A 226 -11.53 12.53 -20.47
C GLN A 226 -10.17 12.67 -19.79
N VAL A 227 -10.01 12.09 -18.59
CA VAL A 227 -8.78 12.15 -17.80
C VAL A 227 -7.87 10.97 -18.07
N ALA A 228 -8.41 9.80 -18.44
CA ALA A 228 -7.65 8.55 -18.60
C ALA A 228 -6.43 8.69 -19.52
N GLN A 229 -6.56 9.39 -20.65
CA GLN A 229 -5.46 9.62 -21.60
C GLN A 229 -4.27 10.41 -21.03
N HIS A 230 -4.48 11.11 -19.91
CA HIS A 230 -3.46 11.91 -19.26
C HIS A 230 -2.72 11.14 -18.17
N LEU A 231 -3.23 9.99 -17.74
CA LEU A 231 -2.67 9.21 -16.63
C LEU A 231 -1.43 8.44 -17.06
N SER A 232 -0.60 8.07 -16.09
CA SER A 232 0.64 7.32 -16.30
C SER A 232 0.76 6.21 -15.27
N THR A 233 1.49 5.14 -15.63
CA THR A 233 1.81 4.07 -14.68
C THR A 233 2.46 4.68 -13.43
N GLY A 234 2.01 4.22 -12.27
CA GLY A 234 2.48 4.68 -10.97
C GLY A 234 1.74 5.89 -10.41
N ASP A 235 0.88 6.57 -11.16
CA ASP A 235 -0.02 7.59 -10.59
C ASP A 235 -0.88 6.93 -9.46
N LEU A 236 -1.01 7.59 -8.32
CA LEU A 236 -1.90 7.17 -7.23
C LEU A 236 -3.32 7.63 -7.56
N VAL A 237 -4.31 6.77 -7.32
CA VAL A 237 -5.72 7.10 -7.45
C VAL A 237 -6.42 6.95 -6.10
N ASN A 238 -7.13 8.00 -5.70
CA ASN A 238 -8.01 8.00 -4.53
C ASN A 238 -9.46 7.89 -4.98
N PHE A 239 -10.23 7.00 -4.37
CA PHE A 239 -11.65 6.80 -4.66
C PHE A 239 -12.46 7.67 -3.70
N VAL A 240 -13.12 8.69 -4.25
CA VAL A 240 -13.97 9.58 -3.46
C VAL A 240 -15.34 8.94 -3.29
N ARG A 241 -15.71 8.64 -2.05
CA ARG A 241 -17.02 8.13 -1.64
C ARG A 241 -17.89 9.27 -1.17
N GLY A 242 -19.20 9.14 -1.39
CA GLY A 242 -20.21 10.10 -0.95
C GLY A 242 -21.39 9.42 -0.27
N LYS A 243 -21.95 10.08 0.75
CA LYS A 243 -23.22 9.72 1.40
C LYS A 243 -23.92 10.98 1.91
N GLY A 244 -25.06 11.32 1.30
CA GLY A 244 -25.72 12.59 1.55
C GLY A 244 -24.81 13.75 1.14
N GLU A 245 -24.65 14.75 2.01
CA GLU A 245 -23.77 15.90 1.78
C GLU A 245 -22.30 15.64 2.11
N HIS A 246 -21.97 14.45 2.65
CA HIS A 246 -20.61 14.11 3.06
C HIS A 246 -19.88 13.33 1.98
N ALA A 247 -18.61 13.68 1.75
CA ALA A 247 -17.71 12.92 0.92
C ALA A 247 -16.31 12.82 1.55
N TRP A 248 -15.59 11.75 1.21
CA TRP A 248 -14.27 11.43 1.72
C TRP A 248 -13.57 10.43 0.80
N VAL A 249 -12.25 10.32 0.88
CA VAL A 249 -11.48 9.24 0.24
C VAL A 249 -11.66 7.97 1.05
N GLY A 250 -12.31 6.97 0.44
CA GLY A 250 -12.60 5.70 1.11
C GLY A 250 -11.78 4.51 0.62
N HIS A 251 -10.95 4.69 -0.41
CA HIS A 251 -10.13 3.63 -1.01
C HIS A 251 -9.00 4.27 -1.83
N VAL A 252 -7.89 3.56 -2.02
CA VAL A 252 -6.79 3.99 -2.91
C VAL A 252 -6.28 2.85 -3.79
N GLY A 253 -5.55 3.20 -4.85
CA GLY A 253 -4.93 2.25 -5.78
C GLY A 253 -3.82 2.89 -6.59
N VAL A 254 -3.12 2.08 -7.39
CA VAL A 254 -2.03 2.52 -8.28
C VAL A 254 -2.47 2.33 -9.73
N ILE A 255 -2.27 3.34 -10.57
CA ILE A 255 -2.55 3.28 -12.00
C ILE A 255 -1.51 2.41 -12.70
N LYS A 256 -1.97 1.53 -13.59
CA LYS A 256 -1.14 0.81 -14.57
C LYS A 256 -1.68 1.11 -15.97
N VAL A 257 -0.85 1.70 -16.82
CA VAL A 257 -1.15 1.93 -18.23
C VAL A 257 -0.50 0.80 -19.04
N GLU A 258 -1.30 0.12 -19.85
CA GLU A 258 -0.85 -0.94 -20.75
C GLU A 258 -0.25 -0.35 -22.04
N GLU A 259 0.49 -1.15 -22.81
CA GLU A 259 1.09 -0.72 -24.08
C GLU A 259 0.06 -0.21 -25.11
N ASP A 260 -1.17 -0.70 -25.05
CA ASP A 260 -2.28 -0.28 -25.93
C ASP A 260 -3.00 1.00 -25.45
N GLY A 261 -2.54 1.59 -24.34
CA GLY A 261 -3.15 2.77 -23.71
C GLY A 261 -4.31 2.46 -22.77
N THR A 262 -4.65 1.19 -22.55
CA THR A 262 -5.66 0.81 -21.55
C THR A 262 -5.19 1.21 -20.16
N VAL A 263 -6.06 1.92 -19.42
CA VAL A 263 -5.77 2.35 -18.06
C VAL A 263 -6.46 1.45 -17.05
N ASN A 264 -5.66 0.80 -16.22
CA ASN A 264 -6.10 -0.05 -15.12
C ASN A 264 -5.76 0.59 -13.76
N VAL A 265 -6.49 0.15 -12.74
CA VAL A 265 -6.17 0.36 -11.33
C VAL A 265 -5.77 -0.99 -10.73
N ILE A 266 -4.62 -1.04 -10.08
CA ILE A 266 -4.22 -2.15 -9.22
C ILE A 266 -4.43 -1.70 -7.78
N HIS A 267 -5.17 -2.48 -6.99
CA HIS A 267 -5.51 -2.12 -5.61
C HIS A 267 -5.83 -3.36 -4.78
N SER A 268 -5.59 -3.27 -3.48
CA SER A 268 -6.00 -4.29 -2.52
C SER A 268 -7.43 -4.04 -2.04
N ALA A 269 -8.31 -5.02 -2.25
CA ALA A 269 -9.67 -5.05 -1.74
C ALA A 269 -10.11 -6.52 -1.62
N GLU A 270 -11.13 -6.82 -0.80
CA GLU A 270 -11.57 -8.21 -0.62
C GLU A 270 -11.86 -8.91 -1.97
N PRO A 271 -11.36 -10.16 -2.18
CA PRO A 271 -10.56 -10.97 -1.25
C PRO A 271 -9.03 -10.77 -1.36
N ALA A 272 -8.53 -10.11 -2.40
CA ALA A 272 -7.10 -9.96 -2.69
C ALA A 272 -6.83 -8.78 -3.65
N VAL A 273 -5.56 -8.38 -3.73
CA VAL A 273 -5.08 -7.42 -4.74
C VAL A 273 -5.47 -7.88 -6.14
N ARG A 274 -6.05 -6.95 -6.90
CA ARG A 274 -6.58 -7.19 -8.24
C ARG A 274 -6.31 -6.00 -9.17
N LYS A 275 -6.41 -6.26 -10.47
CA LYS A 275 -6.30 -5.28 -11.54
C LYS A 275 -7.66 -5.11 -12.22
N GLU A 276 -8.18 -3.89 -12.27
CA GLU A 276 -9.50 -3.57 -12.82
C GLU A 276 -9.40 -2.38 -13.78
N GLY A 277 -10.19 -2.36 -14.86
CA GLY A 277 -10.17 -1.27 -15.84
C GLY A 277 -10.79 0.01 -15.27
N LEU A 278 -10.06 1.12 -15.28
CA LEU A 278 -10.47 2.38 -14.65
C LEU A 278 -11.79 2.92 -15.21
N ILE A 279 -11.91 2.97 -16.54
CA ILE A 279 -13.12 3.47 -17.22
C ILE A 279 -14.33 2.56 -16.95
N ALA A 280 -14.11 1.24 -16.94
CA ALA A 280 -15.17 0.27 -16.65
C ALA A 280 -15.68 0.43 -15.20
N LEU A 281 -14.77 0.56 -14.24
CA LEU A 281 -15.10 0.84 -12.84
C LEU A 281 -15.89 2.15 -12.68
N ALA A 282 -15.43 3.24 -13.30
CA ALA A 282 -16.10 4.53 -13.24
C ALA A 282 -17.54 4.45 -13.78
N LYS A 283 -17.72 3.75 -14.90
CA LYS A 283 -19.04 3.52 -15.48
C LYS A 283 -19.95 2.73 -14.54
N GLU A 284 -19.46 1.62 -13.97
CA GLU A 284 -20.23 0.83 -13.01
C GLU A 284 -20.64 1.64 -11.77
N PHE A 285 -19.72 2.43 -11.21
CA PHE A 285 -20.03 3.31 -10.08
C PHE A 285 -21.07 4.38 -10.44
N ASN A 286 -21.00 4.94 -11.64
CA ASN A 286 -21.99 5.90 -12.12
C ASN A 286 -23.38 5.27 -12.28
N GLU A 287 -23.46 4.07 -12.87
CA GLU A 287 -24.71 3.35 -13.12
C GLU A 287 -25.39 2.88 -11.82
N THR A 288 -24.60 2.53 -10.80
CA THR A 288 -25.11 2.01 -9.52
C THR A 288 -25.29 3.09 -8.44
N ALA A 289 -24.85 4.33 -8.67
CA ALA A 289 -24.85 5.37 -7.65
C ALA A 289 -26.24 5.64 -7.03
N ALA A 290 -27.27 5.81 -7.87
CA ALA A 290 -28.63 6.12 -7.43
C ALA A 290 -29.26 4.99 -6.61
N GLU A 291 -29.00 3.73 -6.99
CA GLU A 291 -29.45 2.56 -6.23
C GLU A 291 -28.80 2.51 -4.84
N ARG A 292 -27.48 2.70 -4.77
CA ARG A 292 -26.75 2.70 -3.49
C ARG A 292 -27.22 3.80 -2.57
N GLU A 293 -27.48 4.99 -3.11
CA GLU A 293 -28.02 6.11 -2.34
C GLU A 293 -29.42 5.82 -1.81
N ALA A 294 -30.30 5.24 -2.63
CA ALA A 294 -31.64 4.82 -2.21
C ALA A 294 -31.61 3.75 -1.10
N GLU A 295 -30.58 2.90 -1.08
CA GLU A 295 -30.31 1.93 -0.01
C GLU A 295 -29.61 2.55 1.22
N GLY A 296 -29.31 3.84 1.21
CA GLY A 296 -28.58 4.53 2.28
C GLY A 296 -27.11 4.10 2.41
N LYS A 297 -26.54 3.48 1.37
CA LYS A 297 -25.12 3.14 1.27
C LYS A 297 -24.33 4.29 0.66
N SER A 298 -23.02 4.32 0.88
CA SER A 298 -22.15 5.28 0.18
C SER A 298 -21.96 4.87 -1.28
N ALA A 299 -21.92 5.82 -2.20
CA ALA A 299 -21.56 5.62 -3.59
C ALA A 299 -20.13 6.14 -3.84
N THR A 300 -19.42 5.62 -4.85
CA THR A 300 -18.21 6.30 -5.36
C THR A 300 -18.66 7.43 -6.24
N LEU A 301 -18.27 8.67 -5.94
CA LEU A 301 -18.61 9.86 -6.74
C LEU A 301 -17.63 10.04 -7.92
N GLY A 302 -16.39 9.63 -7.72
CA GLY A 302 -15.32 9.75 -8.70
C GLY A 302 -13.95 9.56 -8.06
N PHE A 303 -12.93 10.17 -8.67
CA PHE A 303 -11.55 9.87 -8.38
C PHE A 303 -10.69 11.12 -8.26
N LYS A 304 -9.74 11.12 -7.34
CA LYS A 304 -8.66 12.10 -7.27
C LYS A 304 -7.38 11.42 -7.77
N PHE A 305 -6.61 12.09 -8.63
CA PHE A 305 -5.41 11.52 -9.25
C PHE A 305 -4.18 12.29 -8.80
N LEU A 306 -3.17 11.56 -8.32
CA LEU A 306 -1.92 12.12 -7.83
C LEU A 306 -0.77 11.51 -8.63
N ARG A 307 0.00 12.34 -9.31
CA ARG A 307 1.12 11.94 -10.14
C ARG A 307 2.39 11.75 -9.35
N LEU A 308 3.13 10.67 -9.62
CA LEU A 308 4.50 10.53 -9.13
C LEU A 308 5.38 11.68 -9.61
N ARG A 309 6.09 12.29 -8.65
CA ARG A 309 7.15 13.25 -8.92
C ARG A 309 8.31 12.56 -9.64
N GLU A 310 9.02 13.30 -10.49
CA GLU A 310 10.16 12.78 -11.26
C GLU A 310 11.37 12.40 -10.39
N GLN A 311 11.58 13.09 -9.26
CA GLN A 311 12.72 12.84 -8.36
C GLN A 311 12.27 12.77 -6.87
N PRO A 312 11.47 11.76 -6.47
CA PRO A 312 10.87 11.74 -5.14
C PRO A 312 11.87 11.74 -3.99
N ILE A 313 12.98 11.00 -4.12
CA ILE A 313 14.01 10.93 -3.06
C ILE A 313 14.74 12.27 -2.90
N SER A 314 15.02 12.98 -3.99
CA SER A 314 15.57 14.34 -3.91
C SER A 314 14.57 15.30 -3.25
N ASN A 315 13.30 15.23 -3.61
CA ASN A 315 12.25 16.04 -2.97
C ASN A 315 12.09 15.71 -1.48
N LEU A 316 12.26 14.44 -1.09
CA LEU A 316 12.23 14.02 0.30
C LEU A 316 13.43 14.60 1.06
N ALA A 317 14.62 14.59 0.47
CA ALA A 317 15.78 15.24 1.07
C ALA A 317 15.58 16.76 1.20
N GLU A 318 15.04 17.43 0.18
CA GLU A 318 14.72 18.87 0.21
C GLU A 318 13.70 19.23 1.29
N LYS A 319 12.70 18.38 1.53
CA LYS A 319 11.76 18.51 2.66
C LYS A 319 12.47 18.59 4.02
N PHE A 320 13.71 18.10 4.11
CA PHE A 320 14.54 18.07 5.32
C PHE A 320 15.91 18.75 5.13
N ASP A 321 15.93 19.90 4.45
CA ASP A 321 17.14 20.73 4.29
C ASP A 321 18.34 19.99 3.63
N GLY A 322 18.04 19.02 2.77
CA GLY A 322 19.02 18.29 1.94
C GLY A 322 19.48 16.94 2.50
N ALA A 323 19.00 16.51 3.67
CA ALA A 323 19.33 15.20 4.23
C ALA A 323 18.10 14.54 4.86
N ILE A 324 17.77 13.34 4.40
CA ILE A 324 16.66 12.55 4.95
C ILE A 324 17.02 12.13 6.38
N PRO A 325 16.25 12.54 7.40
CA PRO A 325 16.55 12.19 8.78
C PRO A 325 16.28 10.69 9.00
N PRO A 326 16.98 10.08 9.98
CA PRO A 326 16.68 8.72 10.39
C PRO A 326 15.26 8.64 10.96
N ILE A 327 14.66 7.46 10.87
CA ILE A 327 13.36 7.19 11.49
C ILE A 327 13.49 7.32 13.01
N VAL A 328 12.56 8.07 13.60
CA VAL A 328 12.50 8.26 15.06
C VAL A 328 11.42 7.38 15.63
N MET A 329 11.81 6.48 16.53
CA MET A 329 10.90 5.59 17.26
C MET A 329 10.92 6.00 18.72
N ARG A 330 9.90 6.73 19.16
CA ARG A 330 9.80 7.21 20.55
C ARG A 330 8.64 6.52 21.25
N GLY A 331 8.88 6.10 22.49
CA GLY A 331 7.82 5.57 23.34
C GLY A 331 6.77 6.62 23.70
N ARG A 332 5.72 6.17 24.39
CA ARG A 332 4.54 6.93 24.85
C ARG A 332 4.77 8.43 25.04
N LYS A 333 4.24 9.23 24.10
CA LYS A 333 4.23 10.70 24.17
C LYS A 333 2.92 11.30 24.69
N HIS A 334 1.82 10.54 24.63
CA HIS A 334 0.47 11.04 24.87
C HIS A 334 -0.17 10.43 26.13
N THR A 335 -0.96 11.26 26.82
CA THR A 335 -1.74 10.85 27.99
C THR A 335 -2.99 10.10 27.56
N TYR A 336 -3.34 9.04 28.27
CA TYR A 336 -4.58 8.32 28.05
C TYR A 336 -5.75 9.04 28.73
N LEU A 337 -6.88 9.08 28.04
CA LEU A 337 -8.15 9.55 28.54
C LEU A 337 -8.83 8.44 29.35
N THR A 338 -9.51 8.83 30.44
CA THR A 338 -10.48 7.94 31.09
C THR A 338 -11.71 7.78 30.21
N GLN A 339 -12.51 6.73 30.44
CA GLN A 339 -13.77 6.54 29.72
C GLN A 339 -14.70 7.76 29.84
N GLN A 340 -14.80 8.35 31.03
CA GLN A 340 -15.58 9.57 31.24
C GLN A 340 -15.05 10.73 30.39
N GLN A 341 -13.72 10.92 30.32
CA GLN A 341 -13.13 11.98 29.48
C GLN A 341 -13.39 11.76 27.99
N VAL A 342 -13.40 10.52 27.51
CA VAL A 342 -13.80 10.21 26.14
C VAL A 342 -15.28 10.54 25.93
N GLU A 343 -16.16 10.12 26.83
CA GLU A 343 -17.60 10.41 26.76
C GLU A 343 -17.89 11.92 26.81
N ASP A 344 -17.21 12.67 27.67
CA ASP A 344 -17.31 14.12 27.78
C ASP A 344 -16.84 14.81 26.49
N LYS A 345 -15.73 14.37 25.89
CA LYS A 345 -15.26 14.91 24.60
C LYS A 345 -16.23 14.58 23.46
N LEU A 346 -16.83 13.39 23.46
CA LEU A 346 -17.77 12.98 22.42
C LEU A 346 -19.16 13.60 22.56
N SER A 347 -19.56 14.04 23.77
CA SER A 347 -20.88 14.63 24.05
C SER A 347 -20.94 16.15 23.93
N ASN A 348 -19.81 16.84 24.06
CA ASN A 348 -19.71 18.30 24.00
C ASN A 348 -19.52 18.87 22.57
N MET A 349 -19.68 18.06 21.52
CA MET A 349 -19.40 18.45 20.12
C MET A 349 -20.50 18.02 19.15
#